data_AF-A0A383A381-F1
#
_entry.id   AF-A0A383A381-F1
#
_cell.length_a   1.000
_cell.length_b   1.000
_cell.length_c   1.000
_cell.angle_alpha   90.00
_cell.angle_beta   90.00
_cell.angle_gamma   90.00
#
_symmetry.space_group_name_H-M   'P 1'
#
loop_
_entity.id
_entity.type
_entity.pdbx_description
1 polymer ?
#
loop_
_entity_poly.entity_id
_entity_poly.type
_entity_poly.pdbx_seq_one_letter_code
_entity_poly.pdbx_strand_id
1 'polypeptide(L)'
;VVNLIVDNKSFNNIKLVVFDKDGTLFDLHKYWAFVIKQRAVFFSDKYKSSGVLNLLDGLTKVMGLVDENYISKKGPIGIHPRSHIVNIVYKKLKSCEFEIERKDVEEGFSNVDEIVDQNLNHLVEKLPGVDYLLSILKNLG
;
A
#
# COMPACT_ATOMS: atom_id res chain seq x y z
N VAL A 1 5.85 6.10 -35.36
CA VAL A 1 4.47 5.58 -35.29
C VAL A 1 4.48 4.32 -34.46
N VAL A 2 3.66 4.23 -33.41
CA VAL A 2 3.64 3.09 -32.48
C VAL A 2 2.58 2.07 -32.90
N ASN A 3 2.96 0.80 -32.92
CA ASN A 3 2.03 -0.34 -33.03
C ASN A 3 2.18 -1.20 -31.77
N LEU A 4 1.08 -1.58 -31.13
CA LEU A 4 1.06 -2.37 -29.92
C LEU A 4 0.48 -3.76 -30.18
N ILE A 5 1.08 -4.77 -29.59
CA ILE A 5 0.53 -6.13 -29.56
C ILE A 5 0.14 -6.43 -28.12
N VAL A 6 -1.15 -6.70 -27.89
CA VAL A 6 -1.71 -7.04 -26.58
C VAL A 6 -2.54 -8.31 -26.75
N ASP A 7 -2.18 -9.38 -26.04
CA ASP A 7 -2.87 -10.67 -26.11
C ASP A 7 -3.13 -11.14 -27.55
N ASN A 8 -2.07 -11.17 -28.36
CA ASN A 8 -2.08 -11.51 -29.79
C ASN A 8 -2.93 -10.60 -30.70
N LYS A 9 -3.47 -9.48 -30.20
CA LYS A 9 -4.17 -8.46 -30.98
C LYS A 9 -3.25 -7.30 -31.32
N SER A 10 -3.30 -6.86 -32.57
CA SER A 10 -2.50 -5.73 -33.05
C SER A 10 -3.32 -4.45 -33.08
N PHE A 11 -2.76 -3.38 -32.50
CA PHE A 11 -3.29 -2.03 -32.51
C PHE A 11 -2.30 -1.13 -33.23
N ASN A 12 -2.69 -0.62 -34.39
CA ASN A 12 -1.78 0.12 -35.27
C ASN A 12 -2.00 1.63 -35.18
N ASN A 13 -0.95 2.40 -35.50
CA ASN A 13 -0.99 3.87 -35.59
C ASN A 13 -1.44 4.56 -34.30
N ILE A 14 -0.98 4.06 -33.15
CA ILE A 14 -1.24 4.66 -31.85
C ILE A 14 -0.47 5.98 -31.73
N LYS A 15 -1.19 7.02 -31.30
CA LYS A 15 -0.65 8.38 -31.07
C LYS A 15 -0.43 8.70 -29.59
N LEU A 16 -1.12 8.00 -28.71
CA LEU A 16 -1.07 8.22 -27.27
C LEU A 16 -1.25 6.89 -26.54
N VAL A 17 -0.40 6.66 -25.55
CA VAL A 17 -0.55 5.58 -24.57
C VAL A 17 -0.69 6.24 -23.20
N VAL A 18 -1.77 5.93 -22.49
CA VAL A 18 -2.01 6.42 -21.12
C VAL A 18 -1.86 5.23 -20.19
N PHE A 19 -1.02 5.38 -19.18
CA PHE A 19 -0.82 4.37 -18.15
C PHE A 19 -1.47 4.85 -16.86
N ASP A 20 -2.15 3.93 -16.19
CA ASP A 20 -2.31 4.07 -14.76
C ASP A 20 -0.93 3.95 -14.07
N LYS A 21 -0.79 4.54 -12.89
CA LYS A 21 0.48 4.55 -12.15
C LYS A 21 0.61 3.28 -11.31
N ASP A 22 -0.41 2.96 -10.53
CA ASP A 22 -0.32 2.08 -9.38
C ASP A 22 -0.66 0.63 -9.77
N GLY A 23 0.29 -0.30 -9.59
CA GLY A 23 0.13 -1.68 -10.07
C GLY A 23 0.23 -1.84 -11.59
N THR A 24 0.50 -0.75 -12.32
CA THR A 24 0.77 -0.75 -13.78
C THR A 24 2.21 -0.32 -14.09
N LEU A 25 2.66 0.80 -13.54
CA LEU A 25 4.05 1.25 -13.68
C LEU A 25 4.89 0.95 -12.44
N PHE A 26 4.27 1.01 -11.27
CA PHE A 26 4.95 0.83 -9.99
C PHE A 26 4.39 -0.36 -9.21
N ASP A 27 5.29 -1.10 -8.56
CA ASP A 27 4.94 -2.13 -7.59
C ASP A 27 4.60 -1.46 -6.26
N LEU A 28 3.33 -1.51 -5.88
CA LEU A 28 2.84 -0.99 -4.62
C LEU A 28 2.76 -2.01 -3.50
N HIS A 29 3.00 -3.30 -3.77
CA HIS A 29 2.90 -4.32 -2.74
C HIS A 29 3.92 -4.08 -1.62
N LYS A 30 5.17 -3.76 -2.00
CA LYS A 30 6.22 -3.39 -1.05
C LYS A 30 5.88 -2.13 -0.26
N TYR A 31 5.43 -1.08 -0.95
CA TYR A 31 5.01 0.17 -0.32
C TYR A 31 3.93 -0.05 0.73
N TRP A 32 2.82 -0.68 0.35
CA TRP A 32 1.70 -0.88 1.25
C TRP A 32 2.02 -1.88 2.36
N ALA A 33 2.84 -2.91 2.11
CA ALA A 33 3.28 -3.83 3.13
C ALA A 33 4.11 -3.09 4.20
N PHE A 34 4.98 -2.17 3.77
CA PHE A 34 5.72 -1.30 4.68
C PHE A 34 4.79 -0.39 5.49
N VAL A 35 3.84 0.30 4.84
CA VAL A 35 2.85 1.15 5.53
C VAL A 35 2.09 0.38 6.59
N ILE A 36 1.61 -0.84 6.28
CA ILE A 36 0.90 -1.70 7.22
C ILE A 36 1.78 -2.03 8.43
N LYS A 37 3.03 -2.42 8.19
CA LYS A 37 3.99 -2.76 9.25
C LYS A 37 4.24 -1.55 10.16
N GLN A 38 4.53 -0.38 9.59
CA GLN A 38 4.81 0.83 10.39
C GLN A 38 3.61 1.24 11.24
N ARG A 39 2.39 1.18 10.70
CA ARG A 39 1.17 1.47 11.46
C ARG A 39 0.98 0.44 12.59
N ALA A 40 1.16 -0.84 12.29
CA ALA A 40 1.02 -1.89 13.30
C ALA A 40 2.05 -1.75 14.43
N VAL A 41 3.30 -1.42 14.09
CA VAL A 41 4.38 -1.13 15.06
C VAL A 41 4.02 0.08 15.91
N PHE A 42 3.64 1.20 15.30
CA PHE A 42 3.28 2.42 16.01
C PHE A 42 2.24 2.17 17.11
N PHE A 43 1.11 1.52 16.79
CA PHE A 43 0.09 1.25 17.79
C PHE A 43 0.50 0.16 18.79
N SER A 44 1.27 -0.85 18.35
CA SER A 44 1.75 -1.89 19.26
C SER A 44 2.69 -1.32 20.31
N ASP A 45 3.58 -0.40 19.91
CA ASP A 45 4.50 0.28 20.83
C ASP A 45 3.76 1.25 21.75
N LYS A 46 2.79 2.02 21.21
CA LYS A 46 1.93 2.91 22.01
C LYS A 46 1.23 2.18 23.17
N TYR A 47 0.81 0.93 22.95
CA TYR A 47 0.10 0.11 23.93
C TYR A 47 0.93 -1.02 24.54
N LYS A 48 2.27 -0.98 24.42
CA LYS A 48 3.16 -2.07 24.84
C LYS A 48 3.05 -2.45 26.32
N SER A 49 2.76 -1.48 27.17
CA SER A 49 2.59 -1.68 28.63
C SER A 49 1.29 -2.38 29.01
N SER A 50 0.34 -2.54 28.08
CA SER A 50 -0.96 -3.17 28.36
C SER A 50 -0.91 -4.70 28.48
N GLY A 51 0.20 -5.33 28.10
CA GLY A 51 0.35 -6.79 28.18
C GLY A 51 -0.45 -7.59 27.14
N VAL A 52 -1.10 -6.92 26.18
CA VAL A 52 -1.84 -7.59 25.10
C VAL A 52 -0.86 -8.31 24.18
N LEU A 53 -0.91 -9.65 24.22
CA LEU A 53 -0.10 -10.51 23.35
C LEU A 53 -0.57 -10.39 21.89
N ASN A 54 0.38 -10.46 20.96
CA ASN A 54 0.12 -10.52 19.51
C ASN A 54 -0.65 -9.34 18.91
N LEU A 55 -0.62 -8.15 19.55
CA LEU A 55 -1.26 -6.95 19.01
C LEU A 55 -0.72 -6.58 17.62
N LEU A 56 0.61 -6.66 17.44
CA LEU A 56 1.29 -6.39 16.17
C LEU A 56 0.73 -7.27 15.04
N ASP A 57 0.71 -8.58 15.23
CA ASP A 57 0.20 -9.55 14.25
C ASP A 57 -1.31 -9.35 14.00
N GLY A 58 -2.08 -9.05 15.04
CA GLY A 58 -3.51 -8.75 14.91
C GLY A 58 -3.77 -7.50 14.06
N LEU A 59 -2.95 -6.47 14.21
CA LEU A 59 -3.04 -5.22 13.45
C LEU A 59 -2.59 -5.39 11.99
N THR A 60 -1.49 -6.10 11.74
CA THR A 60 -1.03 -6.36 10.37
C THR A 60 -2.07 -7.17 9.58
N LYS A 61 -2.63 -8.22 10.18
CA LYS A 61 -3.66 -9.07 9.56
C LYS A 61 -4.94 -8.31 9.26
N VAL A 62 -5.44 -7.51 10.21
CA VAL A 62 -6.71 -6.78 10.01
C VAL A 62 -6.58 -5.71 8.91
N MET A 63 -5.37 -5.17 8.72
CA MET A 63 -5.05 -4.25 7.64
C MET A 63 -4.77 -4.94 6.30
N GLY A 64 -4.69 -6.27 6.27
CA GLY A 64 -4.64 -7.07 5.05
C GLY A 64 -3.27 -7.63 4.67
N LEU A 65 -2.27 -7.56 5.55
CA LEU A 65 -0.98 -8.21 5.32
C LEU A 65 -1.13 -9.71 5.58
N VAL A 66 -0.79 -10.52 4.57
CA VAL A 66 -0.88 -11.99 4.61
C VAL A 66 0.50 -12.61 4.82
N ASP A 67 1.52 -12.00 4.24
CA ASP A 67 2.93 -12.40 4.32
C ASP A 67 3.82 -11.14 4.24
N GLU A 68 5.14 -11.27 4.44
CA GLU A 68 6.07 -10.16 4.61
C GLU A 68 5.93 -9.04 3.57
N ASN A 69 5.64 -9.39 2.32
CA ASN A 69 5.44 -8.43 1.23
C ASN A 69 4.11 -8.65 0.48
N TYR A 70 3.22 -9.50 1.01
CA TYR A 70 1.99 -9.86 0.32
C TYR A 70 0.78 -9.30 1.02
N ILE A 71 0.04 -8.49 0.27
CA ILE A 71 -1.24 -7.94 0.69
C ILE A 71 -2.32 -8.80 0.06
N SER A 72 -3.30 -9.17 0.87
CA SER A 72 -4.46 -9.88 0.37
C SER A 72 -5.08 -9.12 -0.80
N LYS A 73 -5.42 -9.82 -1.89
CA LYS A 73 -6.21 -9.26 -3.01
C LYS A 73 -7.58 -8.73 -2.56
N LYS A 74 -8.01 -9.07 -1.33
CA LYS A 74 -9.22 -8.59 -0.66
C LYS A 74 -8.90 -7.77 0.60
N GLY A 75 -7.63 -7.47 0.86
CA GLY A 75 -7.15 -6.75 2.03
C GLY A 75 -7.50 -5.28 1.94
N PRO A 76 -7.84 -4.61 3.04
CA PRO A 76 -8.47 -3.30 2.94
C PRO A 76 -7.51 -2.20 2.49
N ILE A 77 -6.22 -2.25 2.88
CA ILE A 77 -5.24 -1.23 2.47
C ILE A 77 -4.92 -1.33 0.97
N GLY A 78 -4.89 -0.16 0.31
CA GLY A 78 -4.67 -0.03 -1.13
C GLY A 78 -5.94 -0.24 -1.98
N ILE A 79 -7.04 -0.71 -1.37
CA ILE A 79 -8.33 -0.93 -2.04
C ILE A 79 -9.42 0.00 -1.50
N HIS A 80 -9.48 0.16 -0.18
CA HIS A 80 -10.50 0.96 0.51
C HIS A 80 -9.97 2.34 0.93
N PRO A 81 -10.86 3.35 1.06
CA PRO A 81 -10.47 4.66 1.53
C PRO A 81 -9.91 4.61 2.95
N ARG A 82 -9.03 5.56 3.28
CA ARG A 82 -8.37 5.70 4.59
C ARG A 82 -9.33 5.58 5.77
N SER A 83 -10.48 6.25 5.72
CA SER A 83 -11.50 6.23 6.77
C SER A 83 -12.02 4.81 7.09
N HIS A 84 -12.09 3.94 6.09
CA HIS A 84 -12.44 2.54 6.29
C HIS A 84 -11.36 1.80 7.08
N ILE A 85 -10.09 2.02 6.71
CA ILE A 85 -8.93 1.40 7.38
C ILE A 85 -8.85 1.85 8.83
N VAL A 86 -9.01 3.15 9.07
CA VAL A 86 -9.04 3.77 10.41
C VAL A 86 -10.12 3.12 11.26
N ASN A 87 -11.31 2.91 10.71
CA ASN A 87 -12.40 2.26 11.45
C ASN A 87 -12.10 0.78 11.76
N ILE A 88 -11.43 0.04 10.88
CA ILE A 88 -11.03 -1.34 11.14
C ILE A 88 -9.98 -1.40 12.26
N VAL A 89 -8.95 -0.55 12.20
CA VAL A 89 -7.91 -0.48 13.24
C VAL A 89 -8.49 -0.02 14.57
N TYR A 90 -9.34 1.01 14.56
CA TYR A 90 -10.08 1.46 15.74
C TYR A 90 -10.87 0.32 16.39
N LYS A 91 -11.65 -0.45 15.61
CA LYS A 91 -12.40 -1.59 16.15
C LYS A 91 -11.48 -2.64 16.76
N LYS A 92 -10.33 -2.91 16.13
CA LYS A 92 -9.35 -3.85 16.66
C LYS A 92 -8.77 -3.37 18.00
N LEU A 93 -8.35 -2.12 18.08
CA LEU A 93 -7.81 -1.54 19.32
C LEU A 93 -8.87 -1.46 20.42
N LYS A 94 -10.11 -1.10 20.07
CA LYS A 94 -11.24 -1.06 21.02
C LYS A 94 -11.61 -2.45 21.54
N SER A 95 -11.48 -3.50 20.72
CA SER A 95 -11.69 -4.88 21.15
C SER A 95 -10.64 -5.38 22.16
N CYS A 96 -9.52 -4.68 22.29
CA CYS A 96 -8.51 -4.90 23.32
C CYS A 96 -8.74 -4.00 24.56
N GLU A 97 -9.94 -3.43 24.69
CA GLU A 97 -10.36 -2.57 25.81
C GLU A 97 -9.56 -1.26 25.97
N PHE A 98 -8.81 -0.85 24.93
CA PHE A 98 -8.08 0.42 24.99
C PHE A 98 -9.03 1.62 24.99
N GLU A 99 -8.69 2.62 25.80
CA GLU A 99 -9.24 3.96 25.70
C GLU A 99 -8.63 4.66 24.48
N ILE A 100 -9.41 4.71 23.42
CA ILE A 100 -9.03 5.26 22.13
C ILE A 100 -10.30 5.71 21.39
N GLU A 101 -10.17 6.77 20.62
CA GLU A 101 -11.15 7.27 19.67
C GLU A 101 -10.66 7.11 18.23
N ARG A 102 -11.56 7.25 17.26
CA ARG A 102 -11.16 7.19 15.83
C ARG A 102 -10.13 8.28 15.48
N LYS A 103 -10.22 9.46 16.12
CA LYS A 103 -9.30 10.57 15.90
C LYS A 103 -7.87 10.21 16.29
N ASP A 104 -7.67 9.46 17.36
CA ASP A 104 -6.33 9.01 17.79
C ASP A 104 -5.70 8.05 16.77
N VAL A 105 -6.53 7.24 16.10
CA VAL A 105 -6.06 6.34 15.04
C VAL A 105 -5.70 7.15 13.80
N GLU A 106 -6.49 8.14 13.44
CA GLU A 106 -6.22 9.06 12.32
C GLU A 106 -4.90 9.81 12.52
N GLU A 107 -4.69 10.35 13.73
CA GLU A 107 -3.45 11.04 14.12
C GLU A 107 -2.25 10.09 14.12
N GLY A 108 -2.42 8.87 14.65
CA GLY A 108 -1.39 7.84 14.58
C GLY A 108 -1.02 7.47 13.14
N PHE A 109 -2.00 7.42 12.23
CA PHE A 109 -1.69 7.22 10.81
C PHE A 109 -0.93 8.40 10.23
N SER A 110 -1.30 9.65 10.54
CA SER A 110 -0.59 10.85 10.09
C SER A 110 0.88 10.85 10.54
N ASN A 111 1.14 10.50 11.80
CA ASN A 111 2.52 10.36 12.31
C ASN A 111 3.32 9.30 11.54
N VAL A 112 2.67 8.18 11.18
CA VAL A 112 3.32 7.13 10.40
C VAL A 112 3.54 7.57 8.95
N ASP A 113 2.63 8.34 8.37
CA ASP A 113 2.76 8.82 7.00
C ASP A 113 4.04 9.68 6.85
N GLU A 114 4.41 10.49 7.86
CA GLU A 114 5.69 11.23 7.86
C GLU A 114 6.92 10.30 7.78
N ILE A 115 6.88 9.16 8.47
CA ILE A 115 7.95 8.14 8.43
C ILE A 115 7.99 7.47 7.05
N VAL A 116 6.83 7.17 6.48
CA VAL A 116 6.70 6.55 5.16
C VAL A 116 7.23 7.48 4.08
N ASP A 117 6.90 8.77 4.13
CA ASP A 117 7.32 9.77 3.16
C ASP A 117 8.85 9.92 3.12
N GLN A 118 9.51 9.87 4.27
CA GLN A 118 10.98 9.88 4.35
C GLN A 118 11.63 8.65 3.69
N ASN A 119 10.90 7.54 3.53
CA ASN A 119 11.38 6.30 2.94
C ASN A 119 10.85 6.04 1.52
N LEU A 120 10.03 6.94 0.96
CA LEU A 120 9.25 6.70 -0.25
C LEU A 120 10.09 6.21 -1.44
N ASN A 121 11.26 6.82 -1.64
CA ASN A 121 12.17 6.49 -2.75
C ASN A 121 12.70 5.04 -2.70
N HIS A 122 12.73 4.43 -1.52
CA HIS A 122 13.18 3.05 -1.32
C HIS A 122 12.04 2.03 -1.36
N LEU A 123 10.79 2.50 -1.30
CA LEU A 123 9.60 1.66 -1.20
C LEU A 123 8.83 1.54 -2.51
N VAL A 124 9.03 2.49 -3.42
CA VAL A 124 8.36 2.55 -4.72
C VAL A 124 9.32 2.09 -5.80
N GLU A 125 9.12 0.88 -6.28
CA GLU A 125 9.89 0.30 -7.38
C GLU A 125 9.05 0.25 -8.65
N LYS A 126 9.68 0.44 -9.81
CA LYS A 126 9.01 0.22 -11.10
C LYS A 126 8.81 -1.27 -11.31
N LEU A 127 7.70 -1.65 -11.94
CA LEU A 127 7.49 -3.03 -12.35
C LEU A 127 8.55 -3.46 -13.39
N PRO A 128 8.92 -4.76 -13.42
CA PRO A 128 9.88 -5.27 -14.39
C PRO A 128 9.48 -4.92 -15.83
N GLY A 129 10.45 -4.39 -16.60
CA GLY A 129 10.24 -4.05 -18.01
C GLY A 129 9.61 -2.67 -18.27
N VAL A 130 9.19 -1.93 -17.23
CA VAL A 130 8.61 -0.59 -17.40
C VAL A 130 9.58 0.38 -18.05
N ASP A 131 10.84 0.45 -17.60
CA ASP A 131 11.83 1.35 -18.19
C ASP A 131 12.09 1.04 -19.67
N TYR A 132 12.19 -0.25 -20.00
CA TYR A 132 12.34 -0.70 -21.37
C TYR A 132 11.13 -0.30 -22.24
N LEU A 133 9.91 -0.57 -21.78
CA LEU A 133 8.68 -0.22 -22.48
C LEU A 133 8.58 1.30 -22.72
N LEU A 134 8.79 2.11 -21.68
CA LEU A 134 8.72 3.56 -21.78
C LEU A 134 9.79 4.12 -22.73
N SER A 135 11.00 3.56 -22.72
CA SER A 135 12.06 3.96 -23.64
C SER A 135 11.71 3.66 -25.10
N ILE A 136 11.14 2.49 -25.39
CA ILE A 136 10.69 2.12 -26.74
C ILE A 136 9.60 3.08 -27.20
N LEU A 137 8.57 3.29 -26.37
CA LEU A 137 7.44 4.15 -26.73
C LEU A 137 7.89 5.59 -27.00
N LYS A 138 8.84 6.10 -26.21
CA LYS A 138 9.42 7.43 -26.39
C LYS A 138 10.27 7.54 -27.67
N ASN A 139 10.95 6.48 -28.09
CA ASN A 139 11.80 6.49 -29.28
C ASN A 139 11.01 6.26 -30.59
N LEU A 140 9.84 5.61 -30.51
CA LEU A 140 8.99 5.31 -31.67
C LEU A 140 7.95 6.40 -31.97
N GLY A 141 7.68 7.29 -31.01
CA GLY A 141 6.83 8.47 -31.13
C GLY A 141 7.66 9.72 -31.43
#